data_AF-A0A3B8ZCA6-F1
#
_entry.id   AF-A0A3B8ZCA6-F1
#
_cell.length_a   1.000
_cell.length_b   1.000
_cell.length_c   1.000
_cell.angle_alpha   90.00
_cell.angle_beta   90.00
_cell.angle_gamma   90.00
#
_symmetry.space_group_name_H-M   'P 1'
#
loop_
_entity.id
_entity.type
_entity.pdbx_description
1 polymer ?
#
loop_
_entity_poly.entity_id
_entity_poly.type
_entity_poly.pdbx_seq_one_letter_code
_entity_poly.pdbx_strand_id
1 'polypeptide(L)'
;MSIPANNNGKSSSKSLHDVLSQVQNKVTPVWPLADYVAVNPFSGFSHCDFLETASQLTSIASIELFMPLDYYRQRYRDGNLTRECINTALDEMVADGVHGVESIDVNQILAVLHWPLEGRLHTETTDRHKAGIGRDFNTLTDYIDHFCGAEWSQAIADEVSKYCSCYYDAGQAAWVSSQSSDSLFESWRKAAQIDLSFEVLGVRGFRNFVSKLPSDPEVALGGLLEQLKVPQSVWYNLLLCEAFKLPGWSAWTRYQDQTKQQAGGVGNDFVGLLAIRLAYQFAVSRLMDFTVNWQSLVENLPTFSPKDSQIQTVGLIRYALLKAEEIQVRQRLLTGVRLEHSTESRSSRFLCQMVFVSMSGQNEYVATWRHARLLFKRLVLPGSLACRSRWCPWVSSRGTPVYPYC
;
A
#
# COMPACT_ATOMS: atom_id res chain seq x y z
N MET A 1 -19.32 47.87 27.29
CA MET A 1 -19.97 47.16 26.18
C MET A 1 -18.93 46.28 25.54
N SER A 2 -19.01 44.99 25.86
CA SER A 2 -18.08 43.94 25.44
C SER A 2 -18.49 43.39 24.07
N ILE A 3 -17.52 43.18 23.19
CA ILE A 3 -17.71 42.52 21.89
C ILE A 3 -17.25 41.06 22.06
N PRO A 4 -18.05 40.06 21.62
CA PRO A 4 -17.88 38.67 22.02
C PRO A 4 -16.69 37.99 21.32
N ALA A 5 -16.12 37.01 22.02
CA ALA A 5 -15.11 36.09 21.50
C ALA A 5 -15.71 35.23 20.37
N ASN A 6 -15.25 35.44 19.14
CA ASN A 6 -15.50 34.53 18.05
C ASN A 6 -14.46 33.39 18.11
N ASN A 7 -14.82 32.31 18.80
CA ASN A 7 -14.21 31.01 18.63
C ASN A 7 -14.68 30.45 17.28
N ASN A 8 -13.84 30.45 16.25
CA ASN A 8 -13.93 29.52 15.12
C ASN A 8 -12.63 29.52 14.31
N GLY A 9 -11.96 28.36 14.24
CA GLY A 9 -10.85 28.12 13.32
C GLY A 9 -9.48 27.79 13.91
N LYS A 10 -9.38 27.15 15.09
CA LYS A 10 -8.14 26.42 15.43
C LYS A 10 -8.05 25.16 14.56
N SER A 11 -7.50 25.29 13.34
CA SER A 11 -6.88 24.14 12.68
C SER A 11 -5.78 23.66 13.61
N SER A 12 -5.95 22.50 14.23
CA SER A 12 -4.92 21.89 15.08
C SER A 12 -3.70 21.62 14.20
N SER A 13 -2.66 22.45 14.29
CA SER A 13 -1.38 22.22 13.62
C SER A 13 -0.87 20.86 14.09
N LYS A 14 -0.94 19.84 13.24
CA LYS A 14 -0.39 18.52 13.54
C LYS A 14 1.12 18.67 13.65
N SER A 15 1.73 18.09 14.68
CA SER A 15 3.20 18.05 14.74
C SER A 15 3.75 17.17 13.61
N LEU A 16 4.98 17.42 13.15
CA LEU A 16 5.63 16.57 12.15
C LEU A 16 5.69 15.12 12.62
N HIS A 17 5.99 14.93 13.92
CA HIS A 17 6.00 13.63 14.58
C HIS A 17 4.68 12.86 14.43
N ASP A 18 3.53 13.53 14.62
CA ASP A 18 2.22 12.90 14.48
C ASP A 18 1.95 12.48 13.03
N VAL A 19 2.39 13.29 12.07
CA VAL A 19 2.25 13.00 10.64
C VAL A 19 3.13 11.81 10.26
N LEU A 20 4.38 11.79 10.70
CA LEU A 20 5.30 10.67 10.48
C LEU A 20 4.75 9.37 11.05
N SER A 21 4.22 9.41 12.27
CA SER A 21 3.57 8.25 12.90
C SER A 21 2.39 7.74 12.07
N GLN A 22 1.55 8.64 11.54
CA GLN A 22 0.43 8.28 10.65
C GLN A 22 0.92 7.62 9.35
N VAL A 23 1.94 8.19 8.69
CA VAL A 23 2.53 7.64 7.47
C VAL A 23 3.16 6.27 7.73
N GLN A 24 3.91 6.16 8.82
CA GLN A 24 4.59 4.94 9.23
C GLN A 24 3.58 3.80 9.48
N ASN A 25 2.41 4.10 10.05
CA ASN A 25 1.34 3.12 10.25
C ASN A 25 0.66 2.63 8.96
N LYS A 26 0.77 3.36 7.86
CA LYS A 26 0.27 2.92 6.54
C LYS A 26 1.21 1.94 5.84
N VAL A 27 2.48 1.91 6.23
CA VAL A 27 3.48 1.02 5.64
C VAL A 27 3.62 -0.24 6.49
N THR A 28 3.27 -1.37 5.88
CA THR A 28 3.42 -2.70 6.46
C THR A 28 4.90 -3.09 6.52
N PRO A 29 5.43 -3.51 7.68
CA PRO A 29 6.81 -4.00 7.78
C PRO A 29 6.98 -5.31 7.00
N VAL A 30 8.14 -5.48 6.35
CA VAL A 30 8.50 -6.74 5.66
C VAL A 30 9.61 -7.47 6.41
N TRP A 31 9.44 -8.78 6.57
CA TRP A 31 10.45 -9.64 7.19
C TRP A 31 11.66 -9.85 6.27
N PRO A 32 12.84 -10.18 6.81
CA PRO A 32 13.99 -10.59 6.01
C PRO A 32 13.62 -11.73 5.08
N LEU A 33 14.20 -11.73 3.87
CA LEU A 33 13.98 -12.78 2.88
C LEU A 33 14.26 -14.19 3.42
N ALA A 34 15.23 -14.32 4.33
CA ALA A 34 15.56 -15.57 4.99
C ALA A 34 14.42 -16.12 5.87
N ASP A 35 13.57 -15.24 6.41
CA ASP A 35 12.48 -15.57 7.35
C ASP A 35 11.12 -15.12 6.79
N TYR A 36 10.95 -15.16 5.46
CA TYR A 36 9.78 -14.57 4.82
C TYR A 36 8.50 -15.33 5.18
N VAL A 37 7.63 -14.67 5.95
CA VAL A 37 6.25 -15.09 6.19
C VAL A 37 5.33 -14.16 5.43
N ALA A 38 4.30 -14.69 4.79
CA ALA A 38 3.30 -13.88 4.10
C ALA A 38 2.67 -12.88 5.09
N VAL A 39 2.85 -11.58 4.83
CA VAL A 39 2.22 -10.49 5.59
C VAL A 39 1.12 -9.87 4.74
N ASN A 40 0.03 -9.43 5.36
CA ASN A 40 -0.99 -8.65 4.68
C ASN A 40 -0.41 -7.27 4.29
N PRO A 41 -0.18 -6.96 3.00
CA PRO A 41 0.40 -5.69 2.58
C PRO A 41 -0.49 -4.49 2.92
N PHE A 42 -1.79 -4.73 3.14
CA PHE A 42 -2.80 -3.72 3.46
C PHE A 42 -3.10 -3.63 4.97
N SER A 43 -2.24 -4.14 5.86
CA SER A 43 -2.51 -4.07 7.30
C SER A 43 -2.69 -2.63 7.81
N GLY A 44 -1.99 -1.66 7.22
CA GLY A 44 -2.18 -0.22 7.51
C GLY A 44 -3.52 0.38 7.05
N PHE A 45 -4.30 -0.40 6.29
CA PHE A 45 -5.60 -0.03 5.72
C PHE A 45 -6.74 -0.91 6.25
N SER A 46 -6.49 -1.76 7.25
CA SER A 46 -7.49 -2.72 7.77
C SER A 46 -8.76 -2.08 8.36
N HIS A 47 -8.70 -0.78 8.67
CA HIS A 47 -9.84 0.00 9.17
C HIS A 47 -10.66 0.66 8.06
N CYS A 48 -10.15 0.69 6.83
CA CYS A 48 -10.81 1.26 5.65
C CYS A 48 -11.55 0.16 4.89
N ASP A 49 -12.59 0.52 4.16
CA ASP A 49 -13.23 -0.41 3.23
C ASP A 49 -12.33 -0.66 1.99
N PHE A 50 -12.62 -1.72 1.23
CA PHE A 50 -11.80 -2.11 0.09
C PHE A 50 -11.79 -1.07 -1.04
N LEU A 51 -12.93 -0.42 -1.30
CA LEU A 51 -13.06 0.59 -2.36
C LEU A 51 -12.34 1.88 -2.00
N GLU A 52 -12.44 2.30 -0.74
CA GLU A 52 -11.72 3.42 -0.16
C GLU A 52 -10.22 3.16 -0.21
N THR A 53 -9.77 1.96 0.18
CA THR A 53 -8.37 1.56 0.11
C THR A 53 -7.85 1.58 -1.32
N ALA A 54 -8.60 1.01 -2.27
CA ALA A 54 -8.25 1.02 -3.69
C ALA A 54 -8.12 2.44 -4.24
N SER A 55 -9.07 3.31 -3.88
CA SER A 55 -9.07 4.71 -4.28
C SER A 55 -7.88 5.47 -3.71
N GLN A 56 -7.63 5.34 -2.39
CA GLN A 56 -6.47 5.96 -1.73
C GLN A 56 -5.16 5.52 -2.37
N LEU A 57 -4.95 4.21 -2.55
CA LEU A 57 -3.71 3.67 -3.14
C LEU A 57 -3.51 4.07 -4.60
N THR A 58 -4.59 4.16 -5.38
CA THR A 58 -4.51 4.65 -6.76
C THR A 58 -4.11 6.13 -6.78
N SER A 59 -4.73 6.95 -5.93
CA SER A 59 -4.52 8.41 -5.88
C SER A 59 -3.12 8.82 -5.41
N ILE A 60 -2.53 8.07 -4.47
CA ILE A 60 -1.26 8.39 -3.80
C ILE A 60 -0.08 7.66 -4.46
N ALA A 61 -0.27 6.41 -4.87
CA ALA A 61 0.84 5.54 -5.25
C ALA A 61 0.75 4.99 -6.69
N SER A 62 -0.32 5.31 -7.45
CA SER A 62 -0.67 4.58 -8.68
C SER A 62 -0.69 3.06 -8.48
N ILE A 63 -1.08 2.60 -7.30
CA ILE A 63 -1.28 1.17 -7.04
C ILE A 63 -2.71 0.84 -7.41
N GLU A 64 -2.86 0.07 -8.49
CA GLU A 64 -4.14 -0.40 -8.98
C GLU A 64 -4.49 -1.75 -8.35
N LEU A 65 -5.64 -1.84 -7.67
CA LEU A 65 -6.12 -3.07 -7.04
C LEU A 65 -7.04 -3.89 -7.94
N PHE A 66 -7.54 -3.32 -9.03
CA PHE A 66 -8.46 -4.00 -9.95
C PHE A 66 -7.79 -4.32 -11.28
N MET A 67 -8.20 -5.43 -11.89
CA MET A 67 -7.86 -5.66 -13.31
C MET A 67 -8.42 -4.53 -14.20
N PRO A 68 -7.76 -4.19 -15.31
CA PRO A 68 -8.27 -3.19 -16.26
C PRO A 68 -9.62 -3.63 -16.85
N LEU A 69 -10.46 -2.68 -17.28
CA LEU A 69 -11.79 -3.03 -17.81
C LEU A 69 -11.70 -3.92 -19.06
N ASP A 70 -10.66 -3.79 -19.88
CA ASP A 70 -10.46 -4.65 -21.06
C ASP A 70 -10.28 -6.12 -20.72
N TYR A 71 -9.67 -6.41 -19.57
CA TYR A 71 -9.60 -7.78 -19.06
C TYR A 71 -11.02 -8.35 -18.87
N TYR A 72 -11.90 -7.63 -18.17
CA TYR A 72 -13.28 -8.09 -17.94
C TYR A 72 -14.11 -8.13 -19.22
N ARG A 73 -13.89 -7.22 -20.17
CA ARG A 73 -14.52 -7.26 -21.50
C ARG A 73 -14.18 -8.56 -22.22
N GLN A 74 -12.91 -8.94 -22.22
CA GLN A 74 -12.48 -10.18 -22.84
C GLN A 74 -13.09 -11.39 -22.14
N ARG A 75 -13.06 -11.44 -20.80
CA ARG A 75 -13.69 -12.52 -20.01
C ARG A 75 -15.18 -12.66 -20.31
N TYR A 76 -15.89 -11.55 -20.48
CA TYR A 76 -17.30 -11.55 -20.85
C TYR A 76 -17.54 -12.08 -22.27
N ARG A 77 -16.74 -11.63 -23.26
CA ARG A 77 -16.80 -12.13 -24.65
C ARG A 77 -16.53 -13.63 -24.76
N ASP A 78 -15.59 -14.13 -23.95
CA ASP A 78 -15.24 -15.54 -23.91
C ASP A 78 -16.29 -16.41 -23.18
N GLY A 79 -17.39 -15.81 -22.69
CA GLY A 79 -18.41 -16.50 -21.89
C GLY A 79 -17.93 -16.92 -20.51
N ASN A 80 -16.74 -16.48 -20.10
CA ASN A 80 -16.14 -16.76 -18.80
C ASN A 80 -16.60 -15.80 -17.70
N LEU A 81 -17.36 -14.76 -18.06
CA LEU A 81 -18.05 -13.87 -17.13
C LEU A 81 -19.48 -13.74 -17.63
N THR A 82 -20.46 -14.10 -16.81
CA THR A 82 -21.87 -14.18 -17.23
C THR A 82 -22.72 -13.11 -16.56
N ARG A 83 -23.83 -12.73 -17.20
CA ARG A 83 -24.83 -11.80 -16.61
C ARG A 83 -25.34 -12.30 -15.26
N GLU A 84 -25.52 -13.62 -15.11
CA GLU A 84 -25.98 -14.23 -13.87
C GLU A 84 -24.98 -13.99 -12.72
N CYS A 85 -23.69 -14.23 -12.96
CA CYS A 85 -22.65 -13.95 -11.97
C CYS A 85 -22.58 -12.46 -11.59
N ILE A 86 -22.80 -11.55 -12.55
CA ILE A 86 -22.84 -10.10 -12.28
C ILE A 86 -24.03 -9.75 -11.38
N ASN A 87 -25.22 -10.29 -11.65
CA ASN A 87 -26.39 -10.08 -10.79
C ASN A 87 -26.13 -10.61 -9.38
N THR A 88 -25.62 -11.84 -9.25
CA THR A 88 -25.28 -12.41 -7.93
C THR A 88 -24.23 -11.58 -7.21
N ALA A 89 -23.26 -11.01 -7.92
CA ALA A 89 -22.25 -10.13 -7.32
C ALA A 89 -22.88 -8.85 -6.75
N LEU A 90 -23.80 -8.21 -7.49
CA LEU A 90 -24.54 -7.05 -6.99
C LEU A 90 -25.38 -7.40 -5.76
N ASP A 91 -26.09 -8.53 -5.78
CA ASP A 91 -26.90 -9.00 -4.65
C ASP A 91 -26.02 -9.26 -3.41
N GLU A 92 -24.86 -9.92 -3.57
CA GLU A 92 -23.90 -10.13 -2.49
C GLU A 92 -23.35 -8.80 -1.95
N MET A 93 -23.01 -7.85 -2.83
CA MET A 93 -22.48 -6.55 -2.42
C MET A 93 -23.50 -5.71 -1.65
N VAL A 94 -24.79 -5.76 -2.03
CA VAL A 94 -25.88 -5.14 -1.27
C VAL A 94 -26.03 -5.82 0.10
N ALA A 95 -26.00 -7.16 0.14
CA ALA A 95 -26.11 -7.92 1.39
C ALA A 95 -24.93 -7.66 2.36
N ASP A 96 -23.74 -7.43 1.80
CA ASP A 96 -22.52 -7.10 2.55
C ASP A 96 -22.47 -5.61 2.97
N GLY A 97 -23.46 -4.80 2.57
CA GLY A 97 -23.56 -3.39 2.95
C GLY A 97 -22.54 -2.48 2.27
N VAL A 98 -22.08 -2.83 1.07
CA VAL A 98 -21.11 -2.02 0.33
C VAL A 98 -21.76 -0.68 -0.05
N HIS A 99 -21.14 0.41 0.37
CA HIS A 99 -21.68 1.75 0.19
C HIS A 99 -21.77 2.14 -1.29
N GLY A 100 -22.93 2.67 -1.71
CA GLY A 100 -23.14 3.20 -3.07
C GLY A 100 -23.51 2.18 -4.13
N VAL A 101 -23.59 0.88 -3.81
CA VAL A 101 -23.94 -0.18 -4.79
C VAL A 101 -25.34 -0.01 -5.37
N GLU A 102 -26.27 0.57 -4.60
CA GLU A 102 -27.62 0.89 -5.07
C GLU A 102 -27.64 1.88 -6.24
N SER A 103 -26.53 2.59 -6.49
CA SER A 103 -26.40 3.52 -7.62
C SER A 103 -26.03 2.84 -8.94
N ILE A 104 -25.66 1.55 -8.91
CA ILE A 104 -25.25 0.78 -10.08
C ILE A 104 -26.18 -0.40 -10.34
N ASP A 105 -26.40 -0.70 -11.62
CA ASP A 105 -27.19 -1.86 -12.04
C ASP A 105 -26.45 -2.72 -13.07
N VAL A 106 -26.98 -3.93 -13.29
CA VAL A 106 -26.39 -4.88 -14.24
C VAL A 106 -26.35 -4.34 -15.68
N ASN A 107 -27.30 -3.51 -16.09
CA ASN A 107 -27.34 -2.98 -17.45
C ASN A 107 -26.26 -1.91 -17.65
N GLN A 108 -25.97 -1.10 -16.63
CA GLN A 108 -24.84 -0.17 -16.63
C GLN A 108 -23.51 -0.92 -16.75
N ILE A 109 -23.33 -2.00 -15.98
CA ILE A 109 -22.11 -2.83 -16.06
C ILE A 109 -21.98 -3.45 -17.47
N LEU A 110 -23.06 -4.01 -18.00
CA LEU A 110 -23.07 -4.59 -19.35
C LEU A 110 -22.80 -3.54 -20.43
N ALA A 111 -23.30 -2.30 -20.28
CA ALA A 111 -22.99 -1.21 -21.20
C ALA A 111 -21.47 -0.92 -21.22
N VAL A 112 -20.80 -0.90 -20.06
CA VAL A 112 -19.34 -0.72 -19.96
C VAL A 112 -18.57 -1.90 -20.56
N LEU A 113 -19.11 -3.12 -20.48
CA LEU A 113 -18.51 -4.31 -21.08
C LEU A 113 -18.70 -4.39 -22.60
N HIS A 114 -19.83 -3.92 -23.11
CA HIS A 114 -20.17 -3.99 -24.54
C HIS A 114 -19.53 -2.85 -25.33
N TRP A 115 -19.60 -1.62 -24.80
CA TRP A 115 -19.06 -0.45 -25.46
C TRP A 115 -17.73 -0.06 -24.79
N PRO A 116 -16.61 0.00 -25.53
CA PRO A 116 -15.43 0.65 -25.02
C PRO A 116 -15.80 2.10 -24.73
N LEU A 117 -15.74 2.52 -23.46
CA LEU A 117 -15.90 3.94 -23.13
C LEU A 117 -14.78 4.69 -23.88
N GLU A 118 -15.13 5.34 -24.99
CA GLU A 118 -14.27 6.27 -25.70
C GLU A 118 -14.06 7.48 -24.77
N GLY A 119 -12.81 7.71 -24.38
CA GLY A 119 -12.42 8.85 -23.54
C GLY A 119 -12.15 8.49 -22.08
N ARG A 120 -10.98 8.94 -21.60
CA ARG A 120 -10.45 8.98 -20.21
C ARG A 120 -10.46 7.71 -19.35
N LEU A 121 -11.20 6.65 -19.68
CA LEU A 121 -11.16 5.38 -18.95
C LEU A 121 -10.29 4.32 -19.65
N HIS A 122 -9.88 4.60 -20.89
CA HIS A 122 -9.13 3.71 -21.78
C HIS A 122 -7.62 3.97 -21.87
N THR A 123 -7.10 5.07 -21.32
CA THR A 123 -5.65 5.30 -21.39
C THR A 123 -4.96 4.32 -20.45
N GLU A 124 -4.66 3.16 -21.02
CA GLU A 124 -3.48 2.33 -20.80
C GLU A 124 -2.78 2.64 -19.49
N THR A 125 -3.09 1.80 -18.50
CA THR A 125 -2.45 1.73 -17.19
C THR A 125 -0.91 1.80 -17.33
N THR A 126 -0.35 1.27 -18.42
CA THR A 126 1.08 1.36 -18.76
C THR A 126 1.61 2.77 -19.04
N ASP A 127 0.88 3.61 -19.77
CA ASP A 127 1.33 4.97 -20.13
C ASP A 127 1.04 6.00 -19.04
N ARG A 128 -0.07 5.82 -18.28
CA ARG A 128 -0.35 6.64 -17.09
C ARG A 128 0.70 6.48 -15.99
N HIS A 129 1.21 5.26 -15.82
CA HIS A 129 2.26 4.97 -14.85
C HIS A 129 3.61 5.56 -15.27
N LYS A 130 3.90 5.62 -16.58
CA LYS A 130 5.11 6.26 -17.12
C LYS A 130 5.06 7.79 -17.07
N ALA A 131 3.89 8.39 -17.29
CA ALA A 131 3.77 9.85 -17.39
C ALA A 131 3.55 10.56 -16.04
N GLY A 132 3.20 9.86 -14.96
CA GLY A 132 2.84 10.48 -13.68
C GLY A 132 1.48 11.20 -13.67
N ILE A 133 0.70 11.11 -14.76
CA ILE A 133 -0.55 11.87 -14.99
C ILE A 133 -1.81 11.09 -14.52
N GLY A 134 -1.62 9.99 -13.79
CA GLY A 134 -2.74 9.17 -13.27
C GLY A 134 -3.07 9.38 -11.79
N ARG A 135 -2.32 10.24 -11.08
CA ARG A 135 -2.44 10.43 -9.63
C ARG A 135 -3.08 11.77 -9.31
N ASP A 136 -3.93 11.77 -8.31
CA ASP A 136 -4.43 13.00 -7.71
C ASP A 136 -3.35 13.72 -6.91
N PHE A 137 -2.32 12.97 -6.48
CA PHE A 137 -1.18 13.50 -5.75
C PHE A 137 0.15 13.04 -6.34
N ASN A 138 1.04 14.00 -6.62
CA ASN A 138 2.37 13.75 -7.18
C ASN A 138 3.46 14.31 -6.26
N THR A 139 4.64 13.69 -6.28
CA THR A 139 5.80 14.20 -5.56
C THR A 139 6.39 15.42 -6.27
N LEU A 140 7.28 16.15 -5.61
CA LEU A 140 7.98 17.27 -6.23
C LEU A 140 8.74 16.83 -7.49
N THR A 141 9.42 15.69 -7.45
CA THR A 141 10.13 15.17 -8.62
C THR A 141 9.21 14.66 -9.71
N ASP A 142 8.03 14.16 -9.38
CA ASP A 142 7.05 13.78 -10.41
C ASP A 142 6.60 15.00 -11.22
N TYR A 143 6.42 16.16 -10.56
CA TYR A 143 6.15 17.41 -11.26
C TYR A 143 7.35 17.86 -12.12
N ILE A 144 8.57 17.77 -11.60
CA ILE A 144 9.79 18.13 -12.34
C ILE A 144 9.93 17.24 -13.59
N ASP A 145 9.80 15.92 -13.42
CA ASP A 145 9.94 14.96 -14.52
C ASP A 145 8.88 15.22 -15.60
N HIS A 146 7.63 15.46 -15.18
CA HIS A 146 6.53 15.77 -16.09
C HIS A 146 6.74 17.08 -16.87
N PHE A 147 7.07 18.18 -16.19
CA PHE A 147 7.16 19.50 -16.83
C PHE A 147 8.49 19.77 -17.53
N CYS A 148 9.56 19.09 -17.12
CA CYS A 148 10.90 19.31 -17.65
C CYS A 148 11.41 18.16 -18.53
N GLY A 149 10.67 17.06 -18.66
CA GLY A 149 11.09 15.89 -19.44
C GLY A 149 12.34 15.21 -18.87
N ALA A 150 12.44 15.15 -17.54
CA ALA A 150 13.54 14.55 -16.81
C ALA A 150 13.12 13.21 -16.17
N GLU A 151 14.10 12.46 -15.63
CA GLU A 151 13.86 11.18 -14.92
C GLU A 151 14.49 11.19 -13.52
N TRP A 152 14.35 12.32 -12.80
CA TRP A 152 14.91 12.48 -11.46
C TRP A 152 14.25 11.56 -10.43
N SER A 153 12.96 11.25 -10.58
CA SER A 153 12.23 10.34 -9.68
C SER A 153 12.92 8.95 -9.65
N GLN A 154 13.32 8.44 -10.82
CA GLN A 154 14.05 7.18 -10.95
C GLN A 154 15.51 7.32 -10.47
N ALA A 155 16.22 8.37 -10.87
CA ALA A 155 17.62 8.59 -10.45
C ALA A 155 17.76 8.67 -8.92
N ILE A 156 16.80 9.32 -8.22
CA ILE A 156 16.76 9.35 -6.76
C ILE A 156 16.43 7.97 -6.19
N ALA A 157 15.50 7.23 -6.78
CA ALA A 157 15.15 5.89 -6.33
C ALA A 157 16.37 4.94 -6.38
N ASP A 158 17.14 4.99 -7.47
CA ASP A 158 18.35 4.18 -7.64
C ASP A 158 19.44 4.59 -6.65
N GLU A 159 19.65 5.90 -6.48
CA GLU A 159 20.67 6.41 -5.57
C GLU A 159 20.35 6.06 -4.11
N VAL A 160 19.11 6.24 -3.68
CA VAL A 160 18.68 5.84 -2.33
C VAL A 160 18.79 4.33 -2.15
N SER A 161 18.40 3.55 -3.17
CA SER A 161 18.52 2.10 -3.12
C SER A 161 19.98 1.64 -2.99
N LYS A 162 20.92 2.27 -3.71
CA LYS A 162 22.37 2.04 -3.57
C LYS A 162 22.81 2.20 -2.11
N TYR A 163 22.43 3.31 -1.46
CA TYR A 163 22.78 3.57 -0.07
C TYR A 163 22.12 2.58 0.90
N CYS A 164 20.83 2.28 0.73
CA CYS A 164 20.15 1.30 1.56
C CYS A 164 20.77 -0.09 1.42
N SER A 165 21.10 -0.52 0.21
CA SER A 165 21.81 -1.78 -0.04
C SER A 165 23.15 -1.83 0.68
N CYS A 166 23.97 -0.77 0.58
CA CYS A 166 25.26 -0.73 1.28
C CYS A 166 25.14 -0.69 2.80
N TYR A 167 24.13 0.01 3.34
CA TYR A 167 23.92 0.12 4.80
C TYR A 167 23.44 -1.21 5.41
N TYR A 168 22.51 -1.89 4.74
CA TYR A 168 21.94 -3.16 5.22
C TYR A 168 22.69 -4.40 4.74
N ASP A 169 23.87 -4.25 4.14
CA ASP A 169 24.63 -5.32 3.48
C ASP A 169 25.09 -6.46 4.40
N ALA A 170 24.91 -6.35 5.72
CA ALA A 170 25.18 -7.41 6.72
C ALA A 170 26.53 -8.16 6.55
N GLY A 171 27.53 -7.52 5.93
CA GLY A 171 28.84 -8.11 5.66
C GLY A 171 28.91 -9.07 4.46
N GLN A 172 27.96 -9.02 3.52
CA GLN A 172 28.01 -9.81 2.28
C GLN A 172 29.07 -9.27 1.30
N ALA A 173 29.29 -7.96 1.25
CA ALA A 173 30.43 -7.39 0.55
C ALA A 173 31.73 -7.55 1.36
N ALA A 174 32.85 -7.73 0.64
CA ALA A 174 34.18 -7.73 1.23
C ALA A 174 34.58 -6.39 1.86
N TRP A 175 33.83 -5.32 1.56
CA TRP A 175 34.03 -3.98 2.10
C TRP A 175 33.06 -3.75 3.26
N VAL A 176 33.60 -3.77 4.48
CA VAL A 176 32.81 -3.45 5.68
C VAL A 176 32.51 -1.95 5.69
N SER A 177 31.23 -1.59 5.62
CA SER A 177 30.79 -0.23 5.96
C SER A 177 31.19 0.07 7.40
N SER A 178 32.06 1.06 7.60
CA SER A 178 32.71 1.34 8.89
C SER A 178 31.78 2.01 9.95
N GLN A 179 30.47 1.83 9.86
CA GLN A 179 29.48 2.71 10.51
C GLN A 179 28.36 1.95 11.23
N SER A 180 28.71 0.85 11.91
CA SER A 180 27.72 -0.07 12.53
C SER A 180 26.93 0.50 13.72
N SER A 181 27.23 1.71 14.20
CA SER A 181 26.52 2.37 15.31
C SER A 181 25.57 3.49 14.89
N ASP A 182 25.65 3.94 13.64
CA ASP A 182 24.91 5.13 13.20
C ASP A 182 23.53 4.75 12.64
N SER A 183 22.59 5.70 12.71
CA SER A 183 21.30 5.56 12.02
C SER A 183 21.50 5.55 10.50
N LEU A 184 20.54 5.01 9.75
CA LEU A 184 20.56 5.02 8.28
C LEU A 184 20.84 6.43 7.73
N PHE A 185 20.18 7.44 8.29
CA PHE A 185 20.31 8.83 7.86
C PHE A 185 21.71 9.41 8.08
N GLU A 186 22.29 9.20 9.26
CA GLU A 186 23.62 9.74 9.56
C GLU A 186 24.71 9.01 8.75
N SER A 187 24.55 7.70 8.54
CA SER A 187 25.43 6.93 7.68
C SER A 187 25.39 7.43 6.22
N TRP A 188 24.19 7.63 5.68
CA TRP A 188 24.01 8.27 4.38
C TRP A 188 24.63 9.67 4.35
N ARG A 189 24.38 10.52 5.35
CA ARG A 189 24.88 11.89 5.40
C ARG A 189 26.40 11.95 5.36
N LYS A 190 27.10 11.03 6.03
CA LYS A 190 28.56 10.93 5.99
C LYS A 190 29.07 10.49 4.61
N ALA A 191 28.42 9.52 3.99
CA ALA A 191 28.80 9.00 2.69
C ALA A 191 28.47 9.97 1.54
N ALA A 192 27.30 10.61 1.57
CA ALA A 192 26.85 11.58 0.57
C ALA A 192 27.65 12.91 0.60
N GLN A 193 28.44 13.17 1.65
CA GLN A 193 29.40 14.30 1.68
C GLN A 193 30.66 14.04 0.85
N ILE A 194 30.95 12.79 0.52
CA ILE A 194 32.12 12.39 -0.29
C ILE A 194 31.73 11.87 -1.66
N ASP A 195 30.49 11.38 -1.83
CA ASP A 195 29.99 10.87 -3.10
C ASP A 195 29.78 11.98 -4.15
N LEU A 196 30.43 11.80 -5.30
CA LEU A 196 30.36 12.72 -6.44
C LEU A 196 29.21 12.42 -7.40
N SER A 197 28.53 11.28 -7.26
CA SER A 197 27.56 10.76 -8.23
C SER A 197 26.51 11.80 -8.64
N PHE A 198 25.87 12.45 -7.65
CA PHE A 198 24.84 13.47 -7.91
C PHE A 198 25.40 14.80 -8.46
N GLU A 199 26.63 15.17 -8.09
CA GLU A 199 27.27 16.37 -8.65
C GLU A 199 27.68 16.15 -10.12
N VAL A 200 28.09 14.92 -10.48
CA VAL A 200 28.36 14.52 -11.87
C VAL A 200 27.10 14.56 -12.72
N LEU A 201 25.93 14.24 -12.15
CA LEU A 201 24.63 14.41 -12.80
C LEU A 201 24.19 15.88 -12.95
N GLY A 202 24.99 16.84 -12.45
CA GLY A 202 24.74 18.28 -12.63
C GLY A 202 24.23 19.00 -11.38
N VAL A 203 23.91 18.29 -10.29
CA VAL A 203 23.43 18.88 -9.04
C VAL A 203 24.60 19.49 -8.25
N ARG A 204 25.13 20.61 -8.74
CA ARG A 204 26.35 21.24 -8.20
C ARG A 204 26.17 21.67 -6.74
N GLY A 205 27.18 21.37 -5.92
CA GLY A 205 27.20 21.73 -4.50
C GLY A 205 26.35 20.84 -3.61
N PHE A 206 25.89 19.68 -4.11
CA PHE A 206 25.14 18.70 -3.34
C PHE A 206 25.85 18.29 -2.05
N ARG A 207 27.15 17.98 -2.10
CA ARG A 207 27.92 17.56 -0.92
C ARG A 207 27.97 18.64 0.17
N ASN A 208 28.15 19.89 -0.24
CA ASN A 208 28.14 21.06 0.66
C ASN A 208 26.74 21.37 1.21
N PHE A 209 25.69 20.98 0.50
CA PHE A 209 24.33 21.03 1.02
C PHE A 209 24.13 19.94 2.09
N VAL A 210 24.50 18.69 1.81
CA VAL A 210 24.37 17.56 2.75
C VAL A 210 25.16 17.79 4.04
N SER A 211 26.35 18.38 3.97
CA SER A 211 27.16 18.67 5.18
C SER A 211 26.45 19.62 6.16
N LYS A 212 25.56 20.48 5.67
CA LYS A 212 24.78 21.44 6.46
C LYS A 212 23.48 20.88 7.03
N LEU A 213 23.05 19.69 6.61
CA LEU A 213 21.87 19.05 7.18
C LEU A 213 22.11 18.72 8.66
N PRO A 214 21.10 18.86 9.54
CA PRO A 214 21.15 18.33 10.91
C PRO A 214 21.41 16.82 10.90
N SER A 215 21.98 16.27 11.98
CA SER A 215 22.17 14.81 12.12
C SER A 215 20.88 14.07 12.49
N ASP A 216 19.91 14.78 13.07
CA ASP A 216 18.59 14.21 13.38
C ASP A 216 17.71 14.20 12.11
N PRO A 217 17.16 13.04 11.71
CA PRO A 217 16.40 12.92 10.47
C PRO A 217 15.04 13.64 10.53
N GLU A 218 14.38 13.72 11.68
CA GLU A 218 13.10 14.41 11.81
C GLU A 218 13.29 15.93 11.69
N VAL A 219 14.34 16.46 12.35
CA VAL A 219 14.73 17.88 12.25
C VAL A 219 15.15 18.23 10.82
N ALA A 220 15.94 17.38 10.17
CA ALA A 220 16.35 17.58 8.77
C ALA A 220 15.13 17.58 7.83
N LEU A 221 14.22 16.61 7.99
CA LEU A 221 13.00 16.50 7.19
C LEU A 221 12.11 17.74 7.37
N GLY A 222 11.88 18.19 8.61
CA GLY A 222 11.10 19.39 8.91
C GLY A 222 11.69 20.65 8.24
N GLY A 223 13.00 20.85 8.37
CA GLY A 223 13.69 21.99 7.73
C GLY A 223 13.63 21.96 6.21
N LEU A 224 13.63 20.77 5.59
CA LEU A 224 13.46 20.62 4.14
C LEU A 224 12.03 20.92 3.68
N LEU A 225 11.02 20.44 4.41
CA LEU A 225 9.61 20.75 4.13
C LEU A 225 9.34 22.26 4.20
N GLU A 226 9.94 22.94 5.19
CA GLU A 226 9.84 24.40 5.34
C GLU A 226 10.53 25.15 4.19
N GLN A 227 11.74 24.73 3.80
CA GLN A 227 12.47 25.34 2.68
C GLN A 227 11.76 25.15 1.33
N LEU A 228 11.12 23.99 1.14
CA LEU A 228 10.24 23.71 0.00
C LEU A 228 8.88 24.41 0.09
N LYS A 229 8.60 25.11 1.20
CA LYS A 229 7.34 25.81 1.48
C LYS A 229 6.11 24.89 1.43
N VAL A 230 6.26 23.62 1.82
CA VAL A 230 5.17 22.64 1.82
C VAL A 230 4.20 22.96 2.97
N PRO A 231 2.91 23.23 2.70
CA PRO A 231 1.91 23.45 3.74
C PRO A 231 1.73 22.21 4.62
N GLN A 232 1.51 22.40 5.92
CA GLN A 232 1.29 21.30 6.88
C GLN A 232 0.12 20.39 6.50
N SER A 233 -0.90 20.91 5.82
CA SER A 233 -2.05 20.13 5.33
C SER A 233 -1.65 19.07 4.29
N VAL A 234 -0.50 19.24 3.63
CA VAL A 234 -0.02 18.39 2.54
C VAL A 234 1.01 17.36 3.02
N TRP A 235 1.60 17.55 4.19
CA TRP A 235 2.71 16.72 4.69
C TRP A 235 2.37 15.22 4.69
N TYR A 236 1.18 14.84 5.13
CA TYR A 236 0.77 13.43 5.17
C TYR A 236 0.76 12.80 3.77
N ASN A 237 0.08 13.41 2.80
CA ASN A 237 -0.02 12.86 1.44
C ASN A 237 1.35 12.83 0.75
N LEU A 238 2.15 13.89 0.90
CA LEU A 238 3.49 13.96 0.33
C LEU A 238 4.40 12.86 0.87
N LEU A 239 4.52 12.76 2.19
CA LEU A 239 5.40 11.78 2.82
C LEU A 239 4.92 10.34 2.59
N LEU A 240 3.61 10.13 2.49
CA LEU A 240 3.06 8.83 2.12
C LEU A 240 3.38 8.46 0.67
N CYS A 241 3.26 9.41 -0.27
CA CYS A 241 3.69 9.20 -1.65
C CYS A 241 5.19 8.87 -1.71
N GLU A 242 6.03 9.57 -0.94
CA GLU A 242 7.45 9.29 -0.87
C GLU A 242 7.77 7.89 -0.36
N ALA A 243 7.04 7.41 0.65
CA ALA A 243 7.20 6.04 1.13
C ALA A 243 6.82 5.03 0.04
N PHE A 244 5.71 5.25 -0.68
CA PHE A 244 5.26 4.34 -1.74
C PHE A 244 6.10 4.39 -3.01
N LYS A 245 7.01 5.36 -3.18
CA LYS A 245 8.01 5.34 -4.25
C LYS A 245 9.08 4.28 -4.05
N LEU A 246 9.36 3.88 -2.80
CA LEU A 246 10.31 2.83 -2.46
C LEU A 246 9.65 1.80 -1.51
N PRO A 247 8.59 1.09 -1.95
CA PRO A 247 7.76 0.30 -1.04
C PRO A 247 8.57 -0.79 -0.32
N GLY A 248 9.56 -1.40 -0.99
CA GLY A 248 10.46 -2.37 -0.39
C GLY A 248 11.31 -1.79 0.73
N TRP A 249 12.00 -0.67 0.48
CA TRP A 249 12.84 -0.02 1.49
C TRP A 249 12.01 0.61 2.62
N SER A 250 10.84 1.16 2.32
CA SER A 250 9.91 1.65 3.33
C SER A 250 9.42 0.53 4.24
N ALA A 251 9.06 -0.63 3.68
CA ALA A 251 8.68 -1.79 4.49
C ALA A 251 9.87 -2.37 5.28
N TRP A 252 11.07 -2.35 4.71
CA TRP A 252 12.29 -2.83 5.38
C TRP A 252 12.69 -1.94 6.55
N THR A 253 12.72 -0.62 6.36
CA THR A 253 13.02 0.34 7.42
C THR A 253 11.99 0.29 8.55
N ARG A 254 10.71 0.02 8.24
CA ARG A 254 9.68 -0.29 9.24
C ARG A 254 10.02 -1.51 10.10
N TYR A 255 10.46 -2.59 9.47
CA TYR A 255 10.88 -3.80 10.18
C TYR A 255 12.11 -3.53 11.07
N GLN A 256 13.09 -2.78 10.56
CA GLN A 256 14.27 -2.40 11.33
C GLN A 256 13.92 -1.52 12.54
N ASP A 257 13.02 -0.55 12.37
CA ASP A 257 12.54 0.29 13.46
C ASP A 257 11.86 -0.55 14.55
N GLN A 258 10.98 -1.47 14.17
CA GLN A 258 10.32 -2.39 15.11
C GLN A 258 11.33 -3.27 15.84
N THR A 259 12.33 -3.80 15.13
CA THR A 259 13.37 -4.65 15.72
C THR A 259 14.22 -3.88 16.72
N LYS A 260 14.63 -2.65 16.38
CA LYS A 260 15.37 -1.76 17.29
C LYS A 260 14.55 -1.41 18.53
N GLN A 261 13.27 -1.10 18.36
CA GLN A 261 12.36 -0.81 19.47
C GLN A 261 12.17 -2.01 20.41
N GLN A 262 12.04 -3.22 19.86
CA GLN A 262 11.97 -4.46 20.66
C GLN A 262 13.25 -4.72 21.45
N ALA A 263 14.41 -4.31 20.93
CA ALA A 263 15.69 -4.36 21.62
C ALA A 263 15.90 -3.21 22.64
N GLY A 264 14.90 -2.33 22.83
CA GLY A 264 14.99 -1.17 23.72
C GLY A 264 15.72 0.04 23.15
N GLY A 265 16.05 0.03 21.85
CA GLY A 265 16.62 1.15 21.12
C GLY A 265 15.58 2.06 20.47
N VAL A 266 16.06 3.11 19.80
CA VAL A 266 15.21 4.03 19.02
C VAL A 266 15.26 3.63 17.54
N GLY A 267 14.10 3.39 16.94
CA GLY A 267 13.96 3.15 15.50
C GLY A 267 13.64 4.47 14.78
N ASN A 268 14.57 4.96 13.97
CA ASN A 268 14.41 6.17 13.15
C ASN A 268 14.79 5.97 11.67
N ASP A 269 14.94 4.72 11.22
CA ASP A 269 15.37 4.41 9.85
C ASP A 269 14.28 4.78 8.85
N PHE A 270 13.00 4.60 9.19
CA PHE A 270 11.89 4.98 8.29
C PHE A 270 11.85 6.49 8.06
N VAL A 271 11.99 7.27 9.13
CA VAL A 271 12.06 8.75 9.04
C VAL A 271 13.33 9.16 8.31
N GLY A 272 14.45 8.47 8.57
CA GLY A 272 15.71 8.65 7.85
C GLY A 272 15.56 8.46 6.35
N LEU A 273 14.89 7.40 5.91
CA LEU A 273 14.65 7.13 4.48
C LEU A 273 13.87 8.28 3.81
N LEU A 274 12.82 8.79 4.46
CA LEU A 274 12.04 9.93 3.96
C LEU A 274 12.90 11.20 3.89
N ALA A 275 13.73 11.46 4.90
CA ALA A 275 14.62 12.60 4.93
C ALA A 275 15.68 12.54 3.83
N ILE A 276 16.26 11.37 3.57
CA ILE A 276 17.21 11.14 2.46
C ILE A 276 16.53 11.48 1.13
N ARG A 277 15.35 10.90 0.87
CA ARG A 277 14.61 11.14 -0.37
C ARG A 277 14.31 12.63 -0.55
N LEU A 278 13.78 13.29 0.47
CA LEU A 278 13.42 14.70 0.40
C LEU A 278 14.66 15.60 0.20
N ALA A 279 15.83 15.23 0.75
CA ALA A 279 17.07 15.96 0.56
C ALA A 279 17.52 15.95 -0.91
N TYR A 280 17.44 14.79 -1.59
CA TYR A 280 17.70 14.72 -3.02
C TYR A 280 16.71 15.55 -3.84
N GLN A 281 15.41 15.47 -3.51
CA GLN A 281 14.39 16.24 -4.21
C GLN A 281 14.59 17.74 -4.08
N PHE A 282 14.95 18.22 -2.88
CA PHE A 282 15.29 19.62 -2.66
C PHE A 282 16.51 20.05 -3.47
N ALA A 283 17.52 19.20 -3.58
CA ALA A 283 18.69 19.52 -4.39
C ALA A 283 18.35 19.59 -5.89
N VAL A 284 17.51 18.68 -6.38
CA VAL A 284 17.01 18.69 -7.77
C VAL A 284 16.13 19.92 -8.03
N SER A 285 15.24 20.29 -7.10
CA SER A 285 14.39 21.47 -7.29
C SER A 285 15.20 22.76 -7.38
N ARG A 286 16.32 22.85 -6.64
CA ARG A 286 17.27 23.96 -6.76
C ARG A 286 18.04 23.95 -8.08
N LEU A 287 18.41 22.78 -8.60
CA LEU A 287 19.05 22.68 -9.91
C LEU A 287 18.11 23.16 -11.02
N MET A 288 16.85 22.75 -10.96
CA MET A 288 15.84 23.02 -11.98
C MET A 288 15.16 24.39 -11.81
N ASP A 289 15.51 25.14 -10.76
CA ASP A 289 14.79 26.36 -10.31
C ASP A 289 13.26 26.16 -10.27
N PHE A 290 12.85 24.97 -9.82
CA PHE A 290 11.47 24.54 -9.85
C PHE A 290 10.80 24.78 -8.50
N THR A 291 9.64 25.43 -8.52
CA THR A 291 8.81 25.65 -7.34
C THR A 291 7.40 25.16 -7.59
N VAL A 292 6.84 24.45 -6.60
CA VAL A 292 5.47 23.96 -6.67
C VAL A 292 4.55 25.01 -6.06
N ASN A 293 3.49 25.36 -6.79
CA ASN A 293 2.39 26.12 -6.22
C ASN A 293 1.53 25.18 -5.34
N TRP A 294 1.99 24.96 -4.11
CA TRP A 294 1.28 24.10 -3.16
C TRP A 294 -0.13 24.58 -2.84
N GLN A 295 -0.41 25.87 -2.96
CA GLN A 295 -1.74 26.42 -2.70
C GLN A 295 -2.73 25.97 -3.78
N SER A 296 -2.35 26.07 -5.06
CA SER A 296 -3.14 25.50 -6.15
C SER A 296 -3.32 23.99 -5.99
N LEU A 297 -2.30 23.28 -5.50
CA LEU A 297 -2.41 21.87 -5.20
C LEU A 297 -3.43 21.63 -4.07
N VAL A 298 -3.39 22.38 -2.96
CA VAL A 298 -4.36 22.25 -1.85
C VAL A 298 -5.79 22.57 -2.28
N GLU A 299 -5.98 23.56 -3.14
CA GLU A 299 -7.30 23.95 -3.67
C GLU A 299 -7.87 22.90 -4.63
N ASN A 300 -6.99 22.21 -5.37
CA ASN A 300 -7.36 21.16 -6.32
C ASN A 300 -7.14 19.74 -5.79
N LEU A 301 -6.63 19.59 -4.57
CA LEU A 301 -6.55 18.31 -3.89
C LEU A 301 -7.98 17.82 -3.89
N PRO A 302 -8.29 16.66 -4.49
CA PRO A 302 -9.57 16.07 -4.23
C PRO A 302 -9.61 15.92 -2.72
N THR A 303 -10.49 16.70 -2.09
CA THR A 303 -10.96 16.31 -0.78
C THR A 303 -11.50 14.93 -1.06
N PHE A 304 -10.86 13.90 -0.48
CA PHE A 304 -11.38 12.54 -0.49
C PHE A 304 -12.71 12.59 0.24
N SER A 305 -13.71 13.11 -0.45
CA SER A 305 -15.09 13.00 -0.14
C SER A 305 -15.49 11.79 -0.95
N PRO A 306 -16.02 10.74 -0.30
CA PRO A 306 -16.64 9.63 -1.00
C PRO A 306 -17.93 10.08 -1.72
N LYS A 307 -17.86 11.13 -2.54
CA LYS A 307 -18.95 11.81 -3.23
C LYS A 307 -18.63 12.22 -4.66
N ASP A 308 -17.38 12.07 -5.14
CA ASP A 308 -17.09 12.18 -6.56
C ASP A 308 -17.72 10.99 -7.31
N SER A 309 -18.97 11.19 -7.72
CA SER A 309 -19.88 10.14 -8.18
C SER A 309 -19.29 9.28 -9.28
N GLN A 310 -18.58 9.87 -10.25
CA GLN A 310 -18.00 9.12 -11.37
C GLN A 310 -16.85 8.18 -10.97
N ILE A 311 -15.91 8.63 -10.13
CA ILE A 311 -14.76 7.80 -9.70
C ILE A 311 -15.27 6.62 -8.86
N GLN A 312 -16.26 6.90 -7.99
CA GLN A 312 -16.92 5.87 -7.22
C GLN A 312 -17.69 4.87 -8.09
N THR A 313 -18.44 5.34 -9.09
CA THR A 313 -19.16 4.45 -10.01
C THR A 313 -18.22 3.52 -10.75
N VAL A 314 -17.07 4.01 -11.24
CA VAL A 314 -16.09 3.16 -11.94
C VAL A 314 -15.45 2.14 -10.98
N GLY A 315 -15.10 2.55 -9.75
CA GLY A 315 -14.60 1.64 -8.72
C GLY A 315 -15.62 0.56 -8.35
N LEU A 316 -16.88 0.95 -8.17
CA LEU A 316 -18.00 0.05 -7.89
C LEU A 316 -18.22 -0.96 -9.02
N ILE A 317 -18.19 -0.51 -10.28
CA ILE A 317 -18.30 -1.40 -11.46
C ILE A 317 -17.14 -2.41 -11.48
N ARG A 318 -15.89 -1.96 -11.29
CA ARG A 318 -14.74 -2.87 -11.29
C ARG A 318 -14.77 -3.84 -10.11
N TYR A 319 -15.29 -3.42 -8.95
CA TYR A 319 -15.46 -4.30 -7.81
C TYR A 319 -16.56 -5.34 -8.02
N ALA A 320 -17.70 -4.96 -8.62
CA ALA A 320 -18.74 -5.90 -9.01
C ALA A 320 -18.23 -6.93 -10.04
N LEU A 321 -17.40 -6.50 -10.99
CA LEU A 321 -16.77 -7.39 -11.97
C LEU A 321 -15.76 -8.34 -11.33
N LEU A 322 -14.95 -7.86 -10.38
CA LEU A 322 -14.05 -8.71 -9.59
C LEU A 322 -14.83 -9.78 -8.83
N LYS A 323 -15.86 -9.39 -8.09
CA LYS A 323 -16.73 -10.30 -7.35
C LYS A 323 -17.38 -11.31 -8.29
N ALA A 324 -17.95 -10.87 -9.42
CA ALA A 324 -18.58 -11.76 -10.39
C ALA A 324 -17.61 -12.82 -10.95
N GLU A 325 -16.33 -12.48 -11.12
CA GLU A 325 -15.24 -13.41 -11.46
C GLU A 325 -15.05 -14.48 -10.37
N GLU A 326 -14.92 -14.06 -9.10
CA GLU A 326 -14.82 -14.97 -7.96
C GLU A 326 -16.03 -15.91 -7.88
N ILE A 327 -17.23 -15.39 -8.13
CA ILE A 327 -18.47 -16.18 -8.17
C ILE A 327 -18.40 -17.25 -9.26
N GLN A 328 -17.97 -16.89 -10.46
CA GLN A 328 -17.84 -17.82 -11.58
C GLN A 328 -16.81 -18.93 -11.28
N VAL A 329 -15.64 -18.57 -10.73
CA VAL A 329 -14.61 -19.52 -10.33
C VAL A 329 -15.13 -20.47 -9.25
N ARG A 330 -15.78 -19.91 -8.22
CA ARG A 330 -16.43 -20.67 -7.15
C ARG A 330 -17.45 -21.67 -7.69
N GLN A 331 -18.33 -21.25 -8.60
CA GLN A 331 -19.34 -22.12 -9.21
C GLN A 331 -18.70 -23.24 -10.05
N ARG A 332 -17.65 -22.93 -10.81
CA ARG A 332 -16.88 -23.92 -11.60
C ARG A 332 -16.25 -24.98 -10.69
N LEU A 333 -15.59 -24.57 -9.61
CA LEU A 333 -14.97 -25.49 -8.64
C LEU A 333 -16.02 -26.38 -7.97
N LEU A 334 -17.14 -25.80 -7.52
CA LEU A 334 -18.22 -26.57 -6.89
C LEU A 334 -18.86 -27.58 -7.85
N THR A 335 -18.96 -27.23 -9.13
CA THR A 335 -19.47 -28.15 -10.16
C THR A 335 -18.51 -29.32 -10.37
N GLY A 336 -17.21 -29.06 -10.44
CA GLY A 336 -16.17 -30.11 -10.54
C GLY A 336 -16.22 -31.09 -9.37
N VAL A 337 -16.27 -30.59 -8.14
CA VAL A 337 -16.35 -31.42 -6.91
C VAL A 337 -17.63 -32.27 -6.89
N ARG A 338 -18.76 -31.72 -7.35
CA ARG A 338 -20.03 -32.48 -7.42
C ARG A 338 -19.98 -33.62 -8.44
N LEU A 339 -19.29 -33.43 -9.56
CA LEU A 339 -19.13 -34.45 -10.59
C LEU A 339 -18.25 -35.61 -10.09
N GLU A 340 -17.13 -35.32 -9.43
CA GLU A 340 -16.25 -36.35 -8.83
C GLU A 340 -16.97 -37.20 -7.77
N HIS A 341 -17.81 -36.57 -6.94
CA HIS A 341 -18.62 -37.27 -5.94
C HIS A 341 -19.72 -38.17 -6.52
N SER A 342 -20.17 -37.91 -7.74
CA SER A 342 -21.19 -38.75 -8.40
C SER A 342 -20.61 -40.04 -8.99
N THR A 343 -19.28 -40.11 -9.16
CA THR A 343 -18.57 -41.27 -9.74
C THR A 343 -17.92 -42.20 -8.71
N GLU A 344 -17.69 -41.77 -7.46
CA GLU A 344 -17.11 -42.62 -6.42
C GLU A 344 -18.14 -43.08 -5.38
N SER A 345 -18.36 -44.41 -5.32
CA SER A 345 -18.99 -45.09 -4.20
C SER A 345 -18.31 -44.67 -2.88
N ARG A 346 -19.10 -44.14 -1.94
CA ARG A 346 -18.68 -43.61 -0.63
C ARG A 346 -17.63 -44.49 0.07
N SER A 347 -16.36 -44.14 -0.10
CA SER A 347 -15.31 -44.58 0.82
C SER A 347 -15.20 -43.55 1.95
N SER A 348 -15.12 -44.05 3.18
CA SER A 348 -15.12 -43.26 4.42
C SER A 348 -13.78 -42.52 4.64
N ARG A 349 -13.43 -41.60 3.74
CA ARG A 349 -12.28 -40.70 3.93
C ARG A 349 -12.78 -39.25 4.05
N PHE A 350 -12.22 -38.55 5.03
CA PHE A 350 -12.53 -37.16 5.31
C PHE A 350 -12.10 -36.29 4.13
N LEU A 351 -13.02 -35.46 3.62
CA LEU A 351 -12.91 -34.80 2.33
C LEU A 351 -12.08 -33.51 2.29
N CYS A 352 -11.78 -32.90 3.44
CA CYS A 352 -10.91 -31.72 3.47
C CYS A 352 -10.37 -31.51 4.89
N GLN A 353 -9.08 -31.15 4.98
CA GLN A 353 -8.47 -30.66 6.21
C GLN A 353 -8.07 -29.20 5.97
N MET A 354 -8.82 -28.27 6.57
CA MET A 354 -8.47 -26.85 6.55
C MET A 354 -7.61 -26.51 7.76
N VAL A 355 -6.42 -25.97 7.51
CA VAL A 355 -5.52 -25.44 8.54
C VAL A 355 -5.70 -23.94 8.58
N PHE A 356 -6.19 -23.42 9.71
CA PHE A 356 -6.25 -21.98 9.96
C PHE A 356 -5.02 -21.58 10.78
N VAL A 357 -4.16 -20.76 10.21
CA VAL A 357 -3.08 -20.10 10.94
C VAL A 357 -3.60 -18.73 11.39
N SER A 358 -3.79 -18.57 12.70
CA SER A 358 -4.07 -17.28 13.33
C SER A 358 -2.81 -16.82 14.05
N MET A 359 -2.34 -15.62 13.71
CA MET A 359 -1.28 -14.92 14.44
C MET A 359 -1.88 -13.64 15.03
N SER A 360 -2.57 -13.77 16.16
CA SER A 360 -3.01 -12.62 16.98
C SER A 360 -2.88 -12.96 18.45
N GLY A 361 -2.46 -11.97 19.26
CA GLY A 361 -2.33 -12.08 20.71
C GLY A 361 -3.65 -12.44 21.41
N GLN A 362 -3.54 -12.97 22.63
CA GLN A 362 -4.55 -13.74 23.37
C GLN A 362 -5.98 -13.16 23.49
N ASN A 363 -6.25 -11.89 23.15
CA ASN A 363 -7.57 -11.26 23.34
C ASN A 363 -8.45 -11.09 22.08
N GLU A 364 -7.94 -11.32 20.87
CA GLU A 364 -8.78 -11.25 19.64
C GLU A 364 -9.43 -12.59 19.26
N TYR A 365 -9.09 -13.66 19.97
CA TYR A 365 -9.50 -15.05 19.68
C TYR A 365 -11.01 -15.29 19.61
N VAL A 366 -11.84 -14.48 20.28
CA VAL A 366 -13.28 -14.76 20.39
C VAL A 366 -14.09 -14.15 19.23
N ALA A 367 -13.61 -13.07 18.61
CA ALA A 367 -14.35 -12.33 17.58
C ALA A 367 -14.19 -12.94 16.17
N THR A 368 -12.96 -13.31 15.79
CA THR A 368 -12.65 -14.02 14.54
C THR A 368 -13.34 -15.39 14.48
N TRP A 369 -13.46 -16.08 15.62
CA TRP A 369 -14.17 -17.36 15.70
C TRP A 369 -15.69 -17.26 15.55
N ARG A 370 -16.33 -16.15 15.98
CA ARG A 370 -17.77 -15.95 15.75
C ARG A 370 -18.09 -15.74 14.26
N HIS A 371 -17.26 -15.00 13.53
CA HIS A 371 -17.42 -14.79 12.09
C HIS A 371 -17.13 -16.06 11.27
N ALA A 372 -16.06 -16.79 11.59
CA ALA A 372 -15.76 -18.06 10.93
C ALA A 372 -16.87 -19.10 11.12
N ARG A 373 -17.50 -19.14 12.31
CA ARG A 373 -18.63 -20.04 12.62
C ARG A 373 -19.94 -19.64 11.92
N LEU A 374 -20.15 -18.34 11.66
CA LEU A 374 -21.29 -17.82 10.89
C LEU A 374 -21.14 -18.12 9.39
N LEU A 375 -19.94 -17.96 8.84
CA LEU A 375 -19.60 -18.41 7.48
C LEU A 375 -19.78 -19.93 7.34
N PHE A 376 -19.39 -20.71 8.35
CA PHE A 376 -19.59 -22.16 8.38
C PHE A 376 -21.07 -22.59 8.40
N LYS A 377 -21.95 -21.84 9.11
CA LYS A 377 -23.39 -22.12 9.10
C LYS A 377 -24.06 -21.82 7.76
N ARG A 378 -23.53 -20.89 6.96
CA ARG A 378 -24.06 -20.60 5.60
C ARG A 378 -23.63 -21.62 4.54
N LEU A 379 -22.53 -22.33 4.76
CA LEU A 379 -22.01 -23.35 3.83
C LEU A 379 -22.59 -24.76 4.02
N VAL A 380 -23.30 -25.02 5.12
CA VAL A 380 -23.83 -26.35 5.45
C VAL A 380 -25.36 -26.38 5.24
N LEU A 381 -25.81 -27.09 4.19
CA LEU A 381 -27.23 -27.47 4.04
C LEU A 381 -27.69 -28.34 5.23
N PRO A 382 -28.97 -28.27 5.65
CA PRO A 382 -29.45 -28.96 6.84
C PRO A 382 -29.55 -30.47 6.57
N GLY A 383 -28.54 -31.23 7.01
CA GLY A 383 -28.53 -32.68 6.88
C GLY A 383 -27.24 -33.32 7.38
N SER A 384 -27.23 -33.69 8.67
CA SER A 384 -26.35 -34.68 9.32
C SER A 384 -24.89 -34.77 8.84
N LEU A 385 -24.00 -33.89 9.30
CA LEU A 385 -22.56 -34.14 9.27
C LEU A 385 -21.95 -33.79 10.64
N ALA A 386 -21.51 -34.81 11.37
CA ALA A 386 -20.78 -34.66 12.62
C ALA A 386 -19.36 -34.16 12.32
N CYS A 387 -19.06 -32.90 12.64
CA CYS A 387 -17.73 -32.31 12.47
C CYS A 387 -16.99 -32.33 13.81
N ARG A 388 -15.85 -33.02 13.91
CA ARG A 388 -14.91 -32.91 15.05
C ARG A 388 -13.80 -31.93 14.68
N SER A 389 -13.64 -30.86 15.45
CA SER A 389 -12.44 -30.01 15.42
C SER A 389 -11.36 -30.64 16.30
N ARG A 390 -10.11 -30.72 15.82
CA ARG A 390 -8.94 -31.10 16.63
C ARG A 390 -8.00 -29.90 16.70
N TRP A 391 -7.63 -29.51 17.91
CA TRP A 391 -6.75 -28.39 18.22
C TRP A 391 -5.30 -28.88 18.33
N CYS A 392 -4.34 -28.20 17.68
CA CYS A 392 -2.92 -28.31 17.97
C CYS A 392 -2.37 -26.90 18.25
N PRO A 393 -2.06 -26.54 19.51
CA PRO A 393 -1.33 -25.31 19.80
C PRO A 393 0.15 -25.52 19.50
N TRP A 394 0.72 -24.73 18.59
CA TRP A 394 2.16 -24.58 18.48
C TRP A 394 2.62 -23.53 19.51
N VAL A 395 3.25 -23.97 20.58
CA VAL A 395 3.97 -23.10 21.53
C VAL A 395 5.44 -23.21 21.19
N SER A 396 6.07 -22.13 20.71
CA SER A 396 7.51 -22.11 20.50
C SER A 396 8.23 -21.95 21.85
N SER A 397 8.51 -23.05 22.53
CA SER A 397 9.60 -23.08 23.51
C SER A 397 10.90 -23.39 22.77
N ARG A 398 11.91 -22.53 22.94
CA ARG A 398 13.27 -22.68 22.42
C ARG A 398 13.82 -24.09 22.67
N GLY A 399 14.49 -24.66 21.66
CA GLY A 399 15.47 -25.74 21.87
C GLY A 399 15.35 -26.95 20.95
N THR A 400 16.28 -27.05 19.99
CA THR A 400 16.69 -28.21 19.16
C THR A 400 15.72 -28.82 18.12
N PRO A 401 16.16 -29.00 16.86
CA PRO A 401 15.39 -29.70 15.84
C PRO A 401 15.59 -31.22 15.99
N VAL A 402 14.48 -31.96 16.14
CA VAL A 402 14.46 -33.40 15.89
C VAL A 402 13.70 -33.60 14.59
N TYR A 403 14.40 -34.02 13.54
CA TYR A 403 13.80 -34.51 12.30
C TYR A 403 13.13 -35.86 12.57
N PRO A 404 11.89 -36.08 12.12
CA PRO A 404 11.43 -37.41 11.78
C PRO A 404 11.45 -37.60 10.26
N TYR A 405 12.23 -38.60 9.85
CA TYR A 405 12.06 -39.29 8.57
C TYR A 405 10.60 -39.75 8.40
N CYS A 406 10.04 -39.50 7.21
CA CYS A 406 9.24 -40.42 6.39
C CYS A 406 8.94 -39.76 5.05
#